data_AF-Q9KCZ0-F1
#
_entry.id   AF-Q9KCZ0-F1
#
_cell.length_a   1.000
_cell.length_b   1.000
_cell.length_c   1.000
_cell.angle_alpha   90.00
_cell.angle_beta   90.00
_cell.angle_gamma   90.00
#
_symmetry.space_group_name_H-M   'P 1'
#
loop_
_entity.id
_entity.type
_entity.pdbx_description
1 polymer ?
#
loop_
_entity_poly.entity_id
_entity_poly.type
_entity_poly.pdbx_seq_one_letter_code
_entity_poly.pdbx_strand_id
1 'polypeptide(L)'
;MTNLHYTVKSLMRFKDKTVIISGGGNSAIDWANELEPIAKKVYLTYRKEALNGHEAQISQLLSSSATCLFHTTISKLIARDNKEVIEQVELTDHQTGEVTNLAVDEVIINHGYERDKSLLDQSEVTLDRIDDYYIAGTPTSATSVGGIYAAGDVLKHEGKLHLIAGAFQDAANAVNQAKQWIEPEAHQSAMVSSHNHVFKERNRELIRQMLKN
;
A
#
# COMPACT_ATOMS: atom_id res chain seq x y z
N MET A 1 -3.88 4.70 -21.40
CA MET A 1 -3.27 5.90 -20.80
C MET A 1 -1.97 5.51 -20.13
N THR A 2 -0.84 6.06 -20.56
CA THR A 2 0.50 5.73 -20.03
C THR A 2 0.94 6.64 -18.87
N ASN A 3 0.21 7.72 -18.63
CA ASN A 3 0.49 8.76 -17.62
C ASN A 3 -0.58 8.83 -16.50
N LEU A 4 -1.32 7.74 -16.30
CA LEU A 4 -2.28 7.56 -15.21
C LEU A 4 -1.71 6.54 -14.23
N HIS A 5 -1.61 6.92 -12.96
CA HIS A 5 -0.97 6.11 -11.92
C HIS A 5 -1.87 5.93 -10.71
N TYR A 6 -1.84 4.72 -10.15
CA TYR A 6 -2.45 4.41 -8.85
C TYR A 6 -1.38 4.19 -7.76
N THR A 7 -0.11 4.17 -8.15
CA THR A 7 1.05 4.00 -7.27
C THR A 7 2.22 4.82 -7.78
N VAL A 8 2.98 5.45 -6.90
CA VAL A 8 4.23 6.16 -7.23
C VAL A 8 5.42 5.21 -7.03
N LYS A 9 5.89 4.58 -8.11
CA LYS A 9 7.02 3.62 -8.05
C LYS A 9 8.39 4.29 -8.10
N SER A 10 8.48 5.47 -8.69
CA SER A 10 9.72 6.22 -8.85
C SER A 10 9.42 7.72 -8.93
N LEU A 11 10.00 8.48 -8.01
CA LEU A 11 9.86 9.94 -7.96
C LEU A 11 10.44 10.61 -9.22
N MET A 12 11.54 10.08 -9.76
CA MET A 12 12.24 10.66 -10.93
C MET A 12 11.38 10.70 -12.19
N ARG A 13 10.35 9.86 -12.30
CA ARG A 13 9.40 9.91 -13.41
C ARG A 13 8.68 11.26 -13.51
N PHE A 14 8.41 11.87 -12.36
CA PHE A 14 7.62 13.08 -12.22
C PHE A 14 8.47 14.36 -12.23
N LYS A 15 9.79 14.22 -12.38
CA LYS A 15 10.72 15.34 -12.41
C LYS A 15 10.36 16.30 -13.56
N ASP A 16 10.32 17.60 -13.25
CA ASP A 16 10.00 18.68 -14.20
C ASP A 16 8.62 18.56 -14.88
N LYS A 17 7.71 17.74 -14.32
CA LYS A 17 6.34 17.53 -14.83
C LYS A 17 5.29 18.32 -14.06
N THR A 18 4.19 18.67 -14.71
CA THR A 18 2.96 19.13 -14.04
C THR A 18 2.15 17.90 -13.63
N VAL A 19 1.99 17.70 -12.32
CA VAL A 19 1.33 16.52 -11.75
C VAL A 19 0.05 16.93 -11.03
N ILE A 20 -1.04 16.20 -11.26
CA ILE A 20 -2.22 16.27 -10.41
C ILE A 20 -2.41 14.98 -9.61
N ILE A 21 -2.66 15.12 -8.31
CA ILE A 21 -2.99 14.04 -7.39
C ILE A 21 -4.46 14.18 -6.98
N SER A 22 -5.26 13.14 -7.19
CA SER A 22 -6.63 13.07 -6.71
C SER A 22 -6.70 12.22 -5.45
N GLY A 23 -7.01 12.85 -4.30
CA GLY A 23 -7.01 12.20 -3.00
C GLY A 23 -6.64 13.18 -1.89
N GLY A 24 -6.98 12.84 -0.66
CA GLY A 24 -6.69 13.69 0.51
C GLY A 24 -6.37 12.89 1.78
N GLY A 25 -6.01 11.61 1.62
CA GLY A 25 -5.51 10.78 2.72
C GLY A 25 -4.00 10.94 2.92
N ASN A 26 -3.45 10.33 3.98
CA ASN A 26 -2.00 10.33 4.27
C ASN A 26 -1.14 10.07 3.02
N SER A 27 -1.39 8.99 2.28
CA SER A 27 -0.57 8.64 1.11
C SER A 27 -0.61 9.68 -0.01
N ALA A 28 -1.76 10.32 -0.26
CA ALA A 28 -1.87 11.40 -1.24
C ALA A 28 -1.04 12.63 -0.81
N ILE A 29 -1.07 12.96 0.49
CA ILE A 29 -0.35 14.09 1.08
C ILE A 29 1.16 13.81 1.04
N ASP A 30 1.59 12.60 1.41
CA ASP A 30 2.99 12.19 1.37
C ASP A 30 3.54 12.29 -0.05
N TRP A 31 2.83 11.76 -1.05
CA TRP A 31 3.23 11.89 -2.46
C TRP A 31 3.25 13.34 -2.93
N ALA A 32 2.32 14.18 -2.49
CA ALA A 32 2.35 15.60 -2.85
C ALA A 32 3.62 16.27 -2.28
N ASN A 33 3.94 16.03 -1.01
CA ASN A 33 5.13 16.57 -0.34
C ASN A 33 6.44 16.05 -0.97
N GLU A 34 6.51 14.77 -1.35
CA GLU A 34 7.70 14.19 -1.99
C GLU A 34 7.90 14.67 -3.43
N LEU A 35 6.81 14.95 -4.15
CA LEU A 35 6.86 15.41 -5.55
C LEU A 35 7.05 16.92 -5.67
N GLU A 36 6.62 17.71 -4.69
CA GLU A 36 6.76 19.18 -4.69
C GLU A 36 8.17 19.69 -5.02
N PRO A 37 9.26 19.15 -4.43
CA PRO A 37 10.61 19.67 -4.71
C PRO A 37 11.19 19.24 -6.06
N ILE A 38 10.55 18.31 -6.79
CA ILE A 38 11.10 17.74 -8.05
C ILE A 38 10.21 17.97 -9.27
N ALA A 39 8.90 18.08 -9.08
CA ALA A 39 7.94 18.33 -10.13
C ALA A 39 7.98 19.82 -10.51
N LYS A 40 7.57 20.13 -11.75
CA LYS A 40 7.42 21.53 -12.17
C LYS A 40 6.27 22.20 -11.42
N LYS A 41 5.18 21.46 -11.19
CA LYS A 41 4.02 21.92 -10.44
C LYS A 41 3.25 20.72 -9.90
N VAL A 42 2.83 20.80 -8.64
CA VAL A 42 1.93 19.81 -8.02
C VAL A 42 0.57 20.45 -7.76
N TYR A 43 -0.47 19.78 -8.22
CA TYR A 43 -1.85 20.03 -7.84
C TYR A 43 -2.35 18.85 -7.02
N LEU A 44 -3.07 19.13 -5.93
CA LEU A 44 -3.82 18.11 -5.19
C LEU A 44 -5.29 18.50 -5.22
N THR A 45 -6.14 17.61 -5.74
CA THR A 45 -7.59 17.81 -5.74
C THR A 45 -8.26 16.86 -4.76
N TYR A 46 -9.15 17.40 -3.95
CA TYR A 46 -9.86 16.62 -2.94
C TYR A 46 -11.33 17.04 -2.82
N ARG A 47 -12.20 16.04 -2.71
CA ARG A 47 -13.67 16.23 -2.71
C ARG A 47 -14.22 16.90 -1.45
N LYS A 48 -13.45 16.99 -0.36
CA LYS A 48 -13.88 17.57 0.92
C LYS A 48 -13.21 18.92 1.16
N GLU A 49 -13.63 19.60 2.22
CA GLU A 49 -13.14 20.92 2.66
C GLU A 49 -11.72 20.90 3.26
N ALA A 50 -11.30 19.78 3.82
CA ALA A 50 -10.03 19.67 4.53
C ALA A 50 -9.39 18.31 4.31
N LEU A 51 -8.05 18.27 4.23
CA LEU A 51 -7.26 17.05 4.12
C LEU A 51 -7.40 16.16 5.37
N ASN A 52 -7.35 14.84 5.16
CA ASN A 52 -7.47 13.85 6.23
C ASN A 52 -6.17 13.05 6.34
N GLY A 53 -5.21 13.59 7.09
CA GLY A 53 -3.90 12.98 7.31
C GLY A 53 -3.19 13.57 8.54
N HIS A 54 -1.94 13.17 8.75
CA HIS A 54 -1.13 13.67 9.86
C HIS A 54 -0.95 15.20 9.75
N GLU A 55 -1.29 15.91 10.83
CA GLU A 55 -1.33 17.38 10.86
C GLU A 55 -0.01 18.04 10.43
N ALA A 56 1.12 17.43 10.79
CA ALA A 56 2.44 17.89 10.38
C ALA A 56 2.63 17.84 8.85
N GLN A 57 2.21 16.75 8.21
CA GLN A 57 2.32 16.57 6.75
C GLN A 57 1.36 17.50 6.00
N ILE A 58 0.14 17.71 6.54
CA ILE A 58 -0.82 18.69 6.02
C ILE A 58 -0.23 20.09 6.08
N SER A 59 0.32 20.48 7.23
CA SER A 59 0.89 21.82 7.44
C SER A 59 2.05 22.07 6.48
N GLN A 60 2.93 21.07 6.30
CA GLN A 60 3.99 21.13 5.30
C GLN A 60 3.44 21.34 3.89
N LEU A 61 2.44 20.55 3.48
CA LEU A 61 1.86 20.66 2.14
C LEU A 61 1.22 22.02 1.88
N LEU A 62 0.40 22.51 2.82
CA LEU A 62 -0.30 23.79 2.69
C LEU A 62 0.63 25.01 2.73
N SER A 63 1.84 24.85 3.27
CA SER A 63 2.89 25.89 3.27
C SER A 63 3.89 25.77 2.11
N SER A 64 3.73 24.78 1.24
CA SER A 64 4.58 24.54 0.07
C SER A 64 4.11 25.29 -1.19
N SER A 65 4.76 25.05 -2.33
CA SER A 65 4.32 25.59 -3.63
C SER A 65 3.19 24.77 -4.31
N ALA A 66 2.80 23.64 -3.72
CA ALA A 66 1.69 22.82 -4.21
C ALA A 66 0.35 23.56 -4.13
N THR A 67 -0.54 23.33 -5.10
CA THR A 67 -1.87 23.94 -5.12
C THR A 67 -2.93 22.91 -4.73
N CYS A 68 -3.60 23.14 -3.60
CA CYS A 68 -4.71 22.31 -3.14
C CYS A 68 -6.05 22.86 -3.64
N LEU A 69 -6.86 22.01 -4.27
CA LEU A 69 -8.18 22.28 -4.82
C LEU A 69 -9.21 21.49 -4.01
N PHE A 70 -9.77 22.13 -2.98
CA PHE A 70 -10.81 21.55 -2.12
C PHE A 70 -12.16 21.55 -2.81
N HIS A 71 -13.09 20.72 -2.31
CA HIS A 71 -14.41 20.51 -2.90
C HIS A 71 -14.39 20.18 -4.39
N THR A 72 -13.24 19.75 -4.91
CA THR A 72 -13.01 19.60 -6.35
C THR A 72 -12.75 18.14 -6.66
N THR A 73 -13.28 17.66 -7.78
CA THR A 73 -12.99 16.32 -8.30
C THR A 73 -12.68 16.35 -9.78
N ILE A 74 -11.89 15.37 -10.24
CA ILE A 74 -11.76 15.09 -11.67
C ILE A 74 -13.07 14.51 -12.20
N SER A 75 -13.76 15.23 -13.08
CA SER A 75 -14.99 14.79 -13.75
C SER A 75 -14.71 14.06 -15.06
N LYS A 76 -13.62 14.42 -15.75
CA LYS A 76 -13.26 13.84 -17.05
C LYS A 76 -11.76 13.83 -17.29
N LEU A 77 -11.27 12.77 -17.95
CA LEU A 77 -9.92 12.68 -18.48
C LEU A 77 -9.95 13.00 -19.97
N ILE A 78 -9.17 13.99 -20.40
CA ILE A 78 -9.12 14.46 -21.78
C ILE A 78 -7.76 14.05 -22.35
N ALA A 79 -7.78 13.11 -23.28
CA ALA A 79 -6.57 12.58 -23.91
C ALA A 79 -6.17 13.37 -25.15
N ARG A 80 -4.89 13.30 -25.51
CA ARG A 80 -4.41 13.75 -26.83
C ARG A 80 -5.08 12.96 -27.96
N ASP A 81 -4.91 13.44 -29.19
CA ASP A 81 -5.46 12.81 -30.41
C ASP A 81 -5.13 11.32 -30.54
N ASN A 82 -3.91 10.91 -30.13
CA ASN A 82 -3.48 9.50 -30.16
C ASN A 82 -4.10 8.63 -29.04
N LYS A 83 -4.82 9.24 -28.08
CA LYS A 83 -5.47 8.58 -26.93
C LYS A 83 -4.54 7.79 -26.00
N GLU A 84 -3.23 8.00 -26.09
CA GLU A 84 -2.26 7.29 -25.25
C GLU A 84 -1.98 8.02 -23.94
N VAL A 85 -2.09 9.35 -23.96
CA VAL A 85 -1.68 10.25 -22.87
C VAL A 85 -2.81 11.22 -22.56
N ILE A 86 -3.09 11.40 -21.27
CA ILE A 86 -3.99 12.43 -20.76
C ILE A 86 -3.28 13.78 -20.91
N GLU A 87 -3.89 14.72 -21.63
CA GLU A 87 -3.36 16.08 -21.81
C GLU A 87 -3.95 17.06 -20.80
N GLN A 88 -5.24 16.87 -20.50
CA GLN A 88 -5.98 17.71 -19.59
C GLN A 88 -6.89 16.87 -18.71
N VAL A 89 -7.16 17.39 -17.52
CA VAL A 89 -8.23 16.90 -16.64
C VAL A 89 -9.30 17.98 -16.53
N GLU A 90 -10.55 17.58 -16.65
CA GLU A 90 -11.69 18.42 -16.32
C GLU A 90 -11.93 18.29 -14.81
N LEU A 91 -12.01 19.42 -14.12
CA LEU A 91 -12.23 19.54 -12.69
C LEU A 91 -13.58 20.19 -12.46
N THR A 92 -14.37 19.65 -11.54
CA THR A 92 -15.62 20.23 -11.07
C THR A 92 -15.49 20.62 -9.61
N ASP A 93 -15.69 21.90 -9.31
CA ASP A 93 -15.87 22.40 -7.94
C ASP A 93 -17.34 22.18 -7.53
N HIS A 94 -17.56 21.39 -6.48
CA HIS A 94 -18.89 21.01 -6.00
C HIS A 94 -19.56 22.06 -5.11
N GLN A 95 -18.85 23.11 -4.70
CA GLN A 95 -19.46 24.26 -4.02
C GLN A 95 -20.01 25.26 -5.02
N THR A 96 -19.26 25.54 -6.09
CA THR A 96 -19.62 26.59 -7.06
C THR A 96 -20.32 26.04 -8.30
N GLY A 97 -20.11 24.75 -8.61
CA GLY A 97 -20.51 24.13 -9.88
C GLY A 97 -19.59 24.51 -11.04
N GLU A 98 -18.49 25.22 -10.80
CA GLU A 98 -17.54 25.63 -11.83
C GLU A 98 -16.82 24.41 -12.41
N VAL A 99 -16.67 24.41 -13.74
CA VAL A 99 -15.95 23.38 -14.49
C VAL A 99 -14.75 24.00 -15.16
N THR A 100 -13.55 23.49 -14.86
CA THR A 100 -12.28 24.01 -15.40
C THR A 100 -11.44 22.89 -16.01
N ASN A 101 -10.70 23.20 -17.08
CA ASN A 101 -9.74 22.28 -17.66
C ASN A 101 -8.33 22.63 -17.19
N LEU A 102 -7.61 21.64 -16.67
CA LEU A 102 -6.23 21.78 -16.22
C LEU A 102 -5.31 20.92 -17.08
N ALA A 103 -4.33 21.54 -17.73
CA ALA A 103 -3.29 20.82 -18.46
C ALA A 103 -2.32 20.13 -17.50
N VAL A 104 -2.06 18.84 -17.75
CA VAL A 104 -1.23 18.00 -16.88
C VAL A 104 -0.35 17.07 -17.71
N ASP A 105 0.81 16.74 -17.17
CA ASP A 105 1.70 15.73 -17.72
C ASP A 105 1.43 14.35 -17.11
N GLU A 106 1.09 14.29 -15.82
CA GLU A 106 0.90 13.06 -15.05
C GLU A 106 -0.31 13.17 -14.12
N VAL A 107 -1.09 12.09 -14.01
CA VAL A 107 -2.26 11.98 -13.13
C VAL A 107 -2.05 10.85 -12.14
N ILE A 108 -2.20 11.14 -10.84
CA ILE A 108 -2.10 10.17 -9.76
C ILE A 108 -3.45 10.08 -9.04
N ILE A 109 -3.99 8.87 -8.89
CA ILE A 109 -5.23 8.61 -8.14
C ILE A 109 -4.90 7.88 -6.84
N ASN A 110 -5.33 8.44 -5.71
CA ASN A 110 -5.17 7.86 -4.39
C ASN A 110 -6.46 8.04 -3.57
N HIS A 111 -7.43 7.15 -3.78
CA HIS A 111 -8.71 7.16 -3.05
C HIS A 111 -8.79 6.08 -1.96
N GLY A 112 -7.64 5.51 -1.59
CA GLY A 112 -7.55 4.33 -0.74
C GLY A 112 -7.59 3.04 -1.55
N TYR A 113 -7.86 1.93 -0.87
CA TYR A 113 -7.96 0.59 -1.45
C TYR A 113 -9.28 -0.03 -1.07
N GLU A 114 -9.91 -0.72 -2.02
CA GLU A 114 -10.98 -1.66 -1.71
C GLU A 114 -10.35 -2.94 -1.17
N ARG A 115 -10.82 -3.39 0.00
CA ARG A 115 -10.40 -4.66 0.60
C ARG A 115 -11.43 -5.71 0.23
N ASP A 116 -11.06 -6.64 -0.64
CA ASP A 116 -11.93 -7.76 -0.99
C ASP A 116 -11.90 -8.82 0.12
N LYS A 117 -13.07 -9.14 0.67
CA LYS A 117 -13.28 -10.17 1.70
C LYS A 117 -14.06 -11.39 1.20
N SER A 118 -14.34 -11.46 -0.11
CA SER A 118 -15.13 -12.51 -0.75
C SER A 118 -14.63 -13.91 -0.44
N LEU A 119 -13.30 -14.11 -0.38
CA LEU A 119 -12.69 -15.39 0.00
C LEU A 119 -13.21 -15.91 1.34
N LEU A 120 -13.32 -15.04 2.34
CA LEU A 120 -13.79 -15.42 3.67
C LEU A 120 -15.31 -15.57 3.72
N ASP A 121 -16.04 -14.70 3.00
CA ASP A 121 -17.50 -14.70 2.99
C ASP A 121 -18.09 -15.89 2.20
N GLN A 122 -17.37 -16.39 1.20
CA GLN A 122 -17.80 -17.48 0.31
C GLN A 122 -17.19 -18.84 0.67
N SER A 123 -16.31 -18.89 1.67
CA SER A 123 -15.69 -20.13 2.13
C SER A 123 -16.70 -21.00 2.89
N GLU A 124 -16.69 -22.32 2.62
CA GLU A 124 -17.45 -23.30 3.43
C GLU A 124 -16.85 -23.47 4.84
N VAL A 125 -15.59 -23.06 5.03
CA VAL A 125 -14.92 -23.05 6.31
C VAL A 125 -15.12 -21.70 6.99
N THR A 126 -15.83 -21.70 8.12
CA THR A 126 -16.07 -20.52 8.95
C THR A 126 -14.93 -20.31 9.93
N LEU A 127 -14.23 -19.18 9.77
CA LEU A 127 -13.23 -18.70 10.73
C LEU A 127 -13.86 -17.63 11.63
N ASP A 128 -13.42 -17.56 12.89
CA ASP A 128 -13.82 -16.47 13.80
C ASP A 128 -13.24 -15.14 13.29
N ARG A 129 -14.01 -14.06 13.41
CA ARG A 129 -13.67 -12.76 12.84
C ARG A 129 -13.73 -11.62 13.85
N ILE A 130 -12.95 -10.58 13.57
CA ILE A 130 -12.99 -9.30 14.27
C ILE A 130 -13.26 -8.19 13.24
N ASP A 131 -14.16 -7.27 13.58
CA ASP A 131 -14.58 -6.13 12.74
C ASP A 131 -15.02 -6.53 11.31
N ASP A 132 -15.69 -7.68 11.17
CA ASP A 132 -16.21 -8.21 9.90
C ASP A 132 -15.19 -8.34 8.75
N TYR A 133 -13.90 -8.39 9.09
CA TYR A 133 -12.79 -8.50 8.13
C TYR A 133 -11.68 -9.40 8.65
N TYR A 134 -11.08 -9.06 9.78
CA TYR A 134 -9.89 -9.72 10.29
C TYR A 134 -10.19 -11.13 10.76
N ILE A 135 -9.23 -12.03 10.60
CA ILE A 135 -9.28 -13.36 11.22
C ILE A 135 -8.88 -13.22 12.68
N ALA A 136 -9.77 -13.63 13.58
CA ALA A 136 -9.48 -13.72 15.00
C ALA A 136 -8.47 -14.86 15.20
N GLY A 137 -7.30 -14.54 15.74
CA GLY A 137 -6.28 -15.54 15.99
C GLY A 137 -5.57 -15.36 17.32
N THR A 138 -4.52 -16.15 17.52
CA THR A 138 -3.69 -16.12 18.72
C THR A 138 -2.29 -15.54 18.41
N PRO A 139 -1.46 -15.25 19.43
CA PRO A 139 -0.06 -14.86 19.20
C PRO A 139 0.79 -15.91 18.44
N THR A 140 0.34 -17.16 18.37
CA THR A 140 0.97 -18.23 17.58
C THR A 140 0.38 -18.37 16.18
N SER A 141 -0.44 -17.40 15.74
CA SER A 141 -1.08 -17.37 14.41
C SER A 141 -2.14 -18.46 14.18
N ALA A 142 -2.56 -19.17 15.23
CA ALA A 142 -3.65 -20.13 15.15
C ALA A 142 -5.00 -19.42 14.99
N THR A 143 -5.91 -20.05 14.24
CA THR A 143 -7.30 -19.59 14.06
C THR A 143 -8.27 -20.49 14.83
N SER A 144 -9.58 -20.25 14.69
CA SER A 144 -10.61 -21.10 15.28
C SER A 144 -10.70 -22.50 14.63
N VAL A 145 -10.05 -22.71 13.47
CA VAL A 145 -10.05 -23.99 12.74
C VAL A 145 -8.65 -24.59 12.74
N GLY A 146 -8.54 -25.82 13.24
CA GLY A 146 -7.29 -26.58 13.25
C GLY A 146 -6.72 -26.78 11.85
N GLY A 147 -5.40 -26.57 11.70
CA GLY A 147 -4.71 -26.64 10.41
C GLY A 147 -4.83 -25.37 9.55
N ILE A 148 -5.58 -24.36 9.98
CA ILE A 148 -5.66 -23.05 9.31
C ILE A 148 -5.03 -21.98 10.20
N TYR A 149 -4.15 -21.19 9.60
CA TYR A 149 -3.36 -20.15 10.26
C TYR A 149 -3.51 -18.82 9.52
N ALA A 150 -3.38 -17.71 10.24
CA ALA A 150 -3.43 -16.37 9.67
C ALA A 150 -2.13 -15.62 9.99
N ALA A 151 -1.60 -14.87 9.02
CA ALA A 151 -0.36 -14.10 9.19
C ALA A 151 -0.42 -12.77 8.43
N GLY A 152 0.27 -11.74 8.94
CA GLY A 152 0.27 -10.41 8.35
C GLY A 152 -0.98 -9.61 8.72
N ASP A 153 -1.38 -8.66 7.87
CA ASP A 153 -2.43 -7.68 8.19
C ASP A 153 -3.84 -8.29 8.32
N VAL A 154 -4.04 -9.54 7.91
CA VAL A 154 -5.33 -10.24 8.07
C VAL A 154 -5.49 -10.82 9.48
N LEU A 155 -4.40 -11.08 10.20
CA LEU A 155 -4.40 -11.63 11.56
C LEU A 155 -4.64 -10.50 12.57
N LYS A 156 -5.58 -10.71 13.49
CA LYS A 156 -5.81 -9.82 14.63
C LYS A 156 -5.83 -10.60 15.95
N HIS A 157 -4.96 -10.18 16.88
CA HIS A 157 -4.86 -10.67 18.24
C HIS A 157 -4.26 -9.57 19.14
N GLU A 158 -4.30 -9.76 20.45
CA GLU A 158 -3.63 -8.88 21.40
C GLU A 158 -2.11 -8.89 21.16
N GLY A 159 -1.50 -7.72 20.97
CA GLY A 159 -0.07 -7.59 20.67
C GLY A 159 0.30 -7.63 19.19
N LYS A 160 -0.68 -7.65 18.27
CA LYS A 160 -0.42 -7.59 16.82
C LYS A 160 0.32 -6.31 16.43
N LEU A 161 1.51 -6.49 15.84
CA LEU A 161 2.28 -5.42 15.22
C LEU A 161 1.87 -5.22 13.75
N HIS A 162 1.34 -4.05 13.43
CA HIS A 162 0.86 -3.68 12.08
C HIS A 162 2.01 -3.11 11.23
N LEU A 163 3.07 -3.90 11.07
CA LEU A 163 4.25 -3.58 10.26
C LEU A 163 4.74 -4.84 9.55
N ILE A 164 5.58 -4.64 8.52
CA ILE A 164 6.29 -5.73 7.84
C ILE A 164 7.05 -6.62 8.85
N ALA A 165 7.66 -6.02 9.87
CA ALA A 165 8.34 -6.75 10.94
C ALA A 165 7.40 -7.71 11.69
N GLY A 166 6.15 -7.28 11.96
CA GLY A 166 5.13 -8.14 12.57
C GLY A 166 4.70 -9.27 11.65
N ALA A 167 4.56 -8.99 10.35
CA ALA A 167 4.21 -10.02 9.37
C ALA A 167 5.25 -11.15 9.29
N PHE A 168 6.55 -10.85 9.45
CA PHE A 168 7.58 -11.89 9.54
C PHE A 168 7.41 -12.78 10.78
N GLN A 169 7.12 -12.18 11.93
CA GLN A 169 6.87 -12.91 13.17
C GLN A 169 5.66 -13.84 13.03
N ASP A 170 4.55 -13.32 12.50
CA ASP A 170 3.33 -14.12 12.30
C ASP A 170 3.59 -15.29 11.34
N ALA A 171 4.31 -15.05 10.24
CA ALA A 171 4.61 -16.08 9.26
C ALA A 171 5.47 -17.20 9.86
N ALA A 172 6.49 -16.85 10.66
CA ALA A 172 7.33 -17.83 11.35
C ALA A 172 6.49 -18.68 12.33
N ASN A 173 5.60 -18.06 13.10
CA ASN A 173 4.71 -18.74 14.02
C ASN A 173 3.73 -19.68 13.29
N ALA A 174 3.06 -19.18 12.25
CA ALA A 174 2.13 -19.95 11.44
C ALA A 174 2.78 -21.20 10.80
N VAL A 175 3.97 -21.06 10.22
CA VAL A 175 4.69 -22.18 9.60
C VAL A 175 5.12 -23.23 10.62
N ASN A 176 5.61 -22.81 11.78
CA ASN A 176 5.99 -23.74 12.86
C ASN A 176 4.77 -24.53 13.36
N GLN A 177 3.62 -23.87 13.57
CA GLN A 177 2.39 -24.53 13.97
C GLN A 177 1.86 -25.48 12.88
N ALA A 178 1.86 -25.04 11.62
CA ALA A 178 1.44 -25.88 10.49
C ALA A 178 2.32 -27.13 10.35
N LYS A 179 3.64 -27.00 10.60
CA LYS A 179 4.56 -28.14 10.59
C LYS A 179 4.18 -29.18 11.64
N GLN A 180 3.88 -28.76 12.87
CA GLN A 180 3.47 -29.70 13.92
C GLN A 180 2.06 -30.27 13.69
N TRP A 181 1.17 -29.52 13.05
CA TRP A 181 -0.14 -30.04 12.67
C TRP A 181 -0.02 -31.19 11.66
N ILE A 182 0.87 -31.06 10.67
CA ILE A 182 1.13 -32.09 9.65
C ILE A 182 1.96 -33.24 10.22
N GLU A 183 2.97 -32.93 11.04
CA GLU A 183 3.90 -33.90 11.64
C GLU A 183 4.00 -33.63 13.16
N PRO A 184 3.15 -34.26 13.99
CA PRO A 184 3.05 -33.98 15.42
C PRO A 184 4.35 -34.15 16.21
N GLU A 185 5.23 -35.04 15.77
CA GLU A 185 6.53 -35.31 16.40
C GLU A 185 7.63 -34.32 15.96
N ALA A 186 7.33 -33.40 15.04
CA ALA A 186 8.29 -32.38 14.61
C ALA A 186 8.61 -31.40 15.75
N HIS A 187 9.82 -30.84 15.71
CA HIS A 187 10.24 -29.79 16.62
C HIS A 187 9.28 -28.57 16.56
N GLN A 188 9.07 -27.93 17.72
CA GLN A 188 8.21 -26.75 17.84
C GLN A 188 8.70 -25.53 17.05
N SER A 189 9.99 -25.47 16.76
CA SER A 189 10.59 -24.38 16.00
C SER A 189 11.62 -24.92 15.01
N ALA A 190 11.71 -24.25 13.87
CA ALA A 190 12.70 -24.57 12.85
C ALA A 190 14.14 -24.32 13.34
N MET A 191 15.07 -25.14 12.83
CA MET A 191 16.51 -24.93 13.02
C MET A 191 16.95 -23.56 12.47
N VAL A 192 17.76 -22.84 13.25
CA VAL A 192 18.31 -21.54 12.87
C VAL A 192 19.09 -21.61 11.55
N SER A 193 18.94 -20.60 10.69
CA SER A 193 19.50 -20.60 9.34
C SER A 193 21.03 -20.75 9.30
N SER A 194 21.73 -20.25 10.32
CA SER A 194 23.20 -20.33 10.44
C SER A 194 23.73 -21.77 10.51
N HIS A 195 22.93 -22.73 10.99
CA HIS A 195 23.32 -24.14 11.16
C HIS A 195 22.41 -25.10 10.38
N ASN A 196 21.44 -24.58 9.63
CA ASN A 196 20.51 -25.41 8.89
C ASN A 196 21.18 -25.97 7.62
N HIS A 197 21.25 -27.29 7.55
CA HIS A 197 21.93 -28.02 6.47
C HIS A 197 21.33 -27.73 5.08
N VAL A 198 20.06 -27.31 5.00
CA VAL A 198 19.40 -26.93 3.74
C VAL A 198 20.13 -25.80 3.01
N PHE A 199 20.86 -24.93 3.74
CA PHE A 199 21.59 -23.81 3.16
C PHE A 199 23.05 -24.13 2.82
N LYS A 200 23.54 -25.35 3.09
CA LYS A 200 24.97 -25.67 2.99
C LYS A 200 25.56 -25.44 1.59
N GLU A 201 24.84 -25.83 0.54
CA GLU A 201 25.29 -25.65 -0.85
C GLU A 201 25.26 -24.18 -1.27
N ARG A 202 24.15 -23.50 -0.98
CA ARG A 202 24.00 -22.06 -1.25
C ARG A 202 25.06 -21.22 -0.53
N ASN A 203 25.35 -21.54 0.72
CA ASN A 203 26.37 -20.84 1.51
C ASN A 203 27.78 -21.04 0.92
N ARG A 204 28.09 -22.23 0.40
CA ARG A 204 29.38 -22.47 -0.29
C ARG A 204 29.54 -21.58 -1.52
N GLU A 205 28.48 -21.40 -2.30
CA GLU A 205 28.51 -20.54 -3.48
C GLU A 205 28.68 -19.06 -3.10
N LEU A 206 27.91 -18.58 -2.12
CA LEU A 206 28.02 -17.20 -1.62
C LEU A 206 29.42 -16.90 -1.10
N ILE A 207 29.99 -17.80 -0.29
CA ILE A 207 31.36 -17.63 0.23
C ILE A 207 32.37 -17.57 -0.91
N ARG A 208 32.24 -18.43 -1.94
CA ARG A 208 33.13 -18.37 -3.12
C ARG A 208 33.03 -17.04 -3.86
N GLN A 209 31.84 -16.44 -3.96
CA GLN A 209 31.65 -15.13 -4.58
C GLN A 209 32.28 -14.02 -3.74
N MET A 210 32.09 -14.05 -2.41
CA MET A 210 32.67 -13.07 -1.48
C MET A 210 34.20 -13.08 -1.49
N LEU A 211 34.83 -14.26 -1.66
CA LEU A 211 36.28 -14.41 -1.70
C LEU A 211 36.92 -14.08 -3.07
N LYS A 212 36.10 -13.88 -4.12
CA LYS A 212 36.58 -13.53 -5.47
C LYS A 212 36.65 -12.02 -5.72
N ASN A 213 36.08 -11.21 -4.82
CA ASN A 213 36.20 -9.74 -4.80
C ASN A 213 37.28 -9.32 -3.80
#